data_AF-A0A212FGG0-F1
#
_entry.id   AF-A0A212FGG0-F1
#
_cell.length_a   1.000
_cell.length_b   1.000
_cell.length_c   1.000
_cell.angle_alpha   90.00
_cell.angle_beta   90.00
_cell.angle_gamma   90.00
#
_symmetry.space_group_name_H-M   'P 1'
#
loop_
_entity.id
_entity.type
_entity.pdbx_description
1 polymer ?
#
loop_
_entity_poly.entity_id
_entity_poly.type
_entity_poly.pdbx_seq_one_letter_code
_entity_poly.pdbx_strand_id
1 'polypeptide(L)'
;MKVRGSSLRPGDVLLSNHPRAGGSHLPDLTVITPVFHESSALPIFFVASRGHHADIGGLTPGSMPPHSTSLQQEGASFKSMMLVQRGVFNEKELVEELMKPGQVPGCSGTRNLADNLSDLKAQVAANQRGIQLVSELIEEYSLDVVQAYMTHIQKNAELAVREMLKQIAEKTIKKTGSCVLKATEYLDNGAPIALTVTLDPSTGGAICDFTGTGVEVWGNLNAPRAITMSAIIYCLRCMVGRDIPLNQGCLNPVTVIIPRGSLLDPSDSAAVVAGNVLTSQRLVDVILKAFQVCAASQGCTNNLTLGETTWGYYETVAGGSGAGPGWHGASGVHTHITNTRITDVEIVETRYPMIVTNFSLRSGSGGRGKWRGGDGVTRELVFRRTVQVSVLTERRAFQPYGMNGGEPGARGLNLLQRADGRLINLGGKSSVTASPGDKYIMNSPGGGGYGRPLGDETGEQTDIQHNEFVERGSVFEYRSAHLSQIYFVSFMNHVLLLALFEQADASKNEQCSSDDEGEIDHISERSQGSDTEQECSDDEQKSTILLRSRDLLDVVQGACVKPEDVVGKAIWEKQDAKAQTWLVTRMSENAMMQILTCSTSAEM
;
A
#
# COMPACT_ATOMS: atom_id res chain seq x y z
N MET A 1 25.02 2.46 15.48
CA MET A 1 26.38 2.11 16.00
C MET A 1 27.47 3.10 15.61
N LYS A 2 27.93 3.26 14.34
CA LYS A 2 29.14 4.08 14.03
C LYS A 2 29.18 5.52 14.59
N VAL A 3 28.04 6.22 14.66
CA VAL A 3 27.97 7.63 15.12
C VAL A 3 27.79 7.75 16.64
N ARG A 4 26.87 6.98 17.23
CA ARG A 4 26.51 7.08 18.66
C ARG A 4 27.14 5.98 19.54
N GLY A 5 27.31 4.77 19.01
CA GLY A 5 27.99 3.66 19.68
C GLY A 5 27.48 3.42 21.11
N SER A 6 28.42 3.39 22.05
CA SER A 6 28.20 3.24 23.50
C SER A 6 27.69 4.50 24.21
N SER A 7 27.37 5.60 23.50
CA SER A 7 26.72 6.78 24.10
C SER A 7 25.20 6.68 24.19
N LEU A 8 24.58 5.72 23.49
CA LEU A 8 23.14 5.46 23.56
C LEU A 8 22.72 5.03 24.98
N ARG A 9 21.57 5.50 25.45
CA ARG A 9 20.97 5.16 26.75
C ARG A 9 19.53 4.69 26.59
N PRO A 10 18.97 3.97 27.57
CA PRO A 10 17.52 3.73 27.64
C PRO A 10 16.74 5.05 27.54
N GLY A 11 15.66 5.04 26.76
CA GLY A 11 14.83 6.23 26.50
C GLY A 11 15.40 7.22 25.47
N ASP A 12 16.54 6.94 24.83
CA ASP A 12 16.98 7.68 23.64
C ASP A 12 16.21 7.21 22.39
N VAL A 13 15.88 8.12 21.47
CA VAL A 13 15.31 7.81 20.15
C VAL A 13 16.04 8.61 19.08
N LEU A 14 16.37 7.96 17.96
CA LEU A 14 17.08 8.57 16.84
C LEU A 14 16.14 8.83 15.65
N LEU A 15 16.42 9.90 14.89
CA LEU A 15 15.75 10.20 13.62
C LEU A 15 16.76 10.21 12.46
N SER A 16 16.37 9.60 11.34
CA SER A 16 17.15 9.55 10.09
C SER A 16 16.28 9.43 8.84
N ASN A 17 16.58 10.21 7.80
CA ASN A 17 16.02 10.09 6.45
C ASN A 17 17.08 10.24 5.34
N HIS A 18 18.34 10.52 5.68
CA HIS A 18 19.36 10.85 4.69
C HIS A 18 19.77 9.60 3.89
N PRO A 19 19.91 9.68 2.54
CA PRO A 19 20.41 8.61 1.68
C PRO A 19 21.58 7.76 2.22
N ARG A 20 22.67 8.39 2.65
CA ARG A 20 23.85 7.68 3.20
C ARG A 20 23.63 6.99 4.55
N ALA A 21 22.51 7.27 5.21
CA ALA A 21 22.08 6.63 6.45
C ALA A 21 20.97 5.58 6.23
N GLY A 22 20.67 5.20 4.98
CA GLY A 22 19.64 4.22 4.62
C GLY A 22 18.26 4.82 4.33
N GLY A 23 18.18 6.13 4.16
CA GLY A 23 16.99 6.80 3.64
C GLY A 23 16.70 6.43 2.18
N SER A 24 15.42 6.31 1.84
CA SER A 24 14.90 6.12 0.48
C SER A 24 14.88 7.45 -0.27
N HIS A 25 14.18 8.42 0.31
CA HIS A 25 14.18 9.85 -0.04
C HIS A 25 13.93 10.67 1.22
N LEU A 26 14.04 12.00 1.17
CA LEU A 26 13.90 12.81 2.38
C LEU A 26 12.52 12.72 3.06
N PRO A 27 11.36 12.68 2.36
CA PRO A 27 10.06 12.56 3.02
C PRO A 27 9.84 11.28 3.88
N ASP A 28 10.66 10.24 3.72
CA ASP A 28 10.56 8.99 4.49
C ASP A 28 11.40 9.05 5.78
N LEU A 29 10.82 9.52 6.88
CA LEU A 29 11.49 9.69 8.16
C LEU A 29 11.49 8.37 8.95
N THR A 30 12.69 7.87 9.25
CA THR A 30 12.90 6.65 10.04
C THR A 30 13.22 7.00 11.49
N VAL A 31 12.32 6.63 12.40
CA VAL A 31 12.49 6.75 13.85
C VAL A 31 13.00 5.42 14.39
N ILE A 32 14.14 5.43 15.08
CA ILE A 32 14.88 4.23 15.50
C ILE A 32 15.14 4.29 17.00
N THR A 33 14.65 3.29 17.73
CA THR A 33 14.78 3.22 19.19
C THR A 33 15.60 1.98 19.60
N PRO A 34 16.74 2.14 20.33
CA PRO A 34 17.47 1.02 20.91
C PRO A 34 16.67 0.32 22.01
N VAL A 35 16.70 -1.01 22.01
CA VAL A 35 16.14 -1.86 23.06
C VAL A 35 17.27 -2.30 23.99
N PHE A 36 17.11 -2.12 25.29
CA PHE A 36 18.08 -2.54 26.32
C PHE A 36 17.52 -3.68 27.15
N HIS A 37 18.42 -4.45 27.78
CA HIS A 37 18.09 -5.53 28.70
C HIS A 37 19.16 -5.57 29.79
N GLU A 38 18.81 -5.99 31.01
CA GLU A 38 19.66 -5.88 32.20
C GLU A 38 21.01 -6.59 32.06
N SER A 39 21.07 -7.67 31.26
CA SER A 39 22.31 -8.40 30.97
C SER A 39 23.29 -7.68 30.04
N SER A 40 22.95 -6.51 29.48
CA SER A 40 23.77 -5.82 28.48
C SER A 40 23.79 -4.30 28.64
N ALA A 41 24.99 -3.73 28.75
CA ALA A 41 25.22 -2.28 28.70
C ALA A 41 25.07 -1.67 27.28
N LEU A 42 24.92 -2.50 26.25
CA LEU A 42 24.67 -2.11 24.86
C LEU A 42 23.24 -2.50 24.43
N PRO A 43 22.65 -1.81 23.44
CA PRO A 43 21.36 -2.22 22.88
C PRO A 43 21.40 -3.66 22.37
N ILE A 44 20.47 -4.50 22.82
CA ILE A 44 20.31 -5.87 22.35
C ILE A 44 19.58 -5.93 21.00
N PHE A 45 18.65 -5.00 20.77
CA PHE A 45 17.88 -4.87 19.53
C PHE A 45 17.66 -3.39 19.17
N PHE A 46 17.06 -3.15 18.01
CA PHE A 46 16.52 -1.86 17.62
C PHE A 46 15.10 -2.05 17.07
N VAL A 47 14.15 -1.26 17.55
CA VAL A 47 12.83 -1.12 16.92
C VAL A 47 12.88 0.10 16.01
N ALA A 48 12.25 0.02 14.84
CA ALA A 48 12.20 1.14 13.91
C ALA A 48 10.85 1.22 13.20
N SER A 49 10.38 2.45 12.98
CA SER A 49 9.23 2.79 12.16
C SER A 49 9.66 3.81 11.10
N ARG A 50 9.07 3.74 9.91
CA ARG A 50 9.28 4.69 8.81
C ARG A 50 7.94 5.26 8.38
N GLY A 51 7.76 6.56 8.53
CA GLY A 51 6.60 7.31 8.09
C GLY A 51 6.94 8.15 6.87
N HIS A 52 5.97 8.33 5.97
CA HIS A 52 6.08 9.29 4.88
C HIS A 52 5.39 10.59 5.31
N HIS A 53 6.14 11.69 5.39
CA HIS A 53 5.60 13.00 5.75
C HIS A 53 5.24 13.79 4.50
N ALA A 54 4.00 14.26 4.45
CA ALA A 54 3.43 14.88 3.25
C ALA A 54 4.19 16.15 2.79
N ASP A 55 4.75 16.94 3.71
CA ASP A 55 5.67 18.04 3.40
C ASP A 55 6.70 18.16 4.53
N ILE A 56 7.96 18.36 4.15
CA ILE A 56 9.13 18.62 5.01
C ILE A 56 10.01 19.75 4.43
N GLY A 57 9.40 20.63 3.64
CA GLY A 57 10.04 21.76 2.96
C GLY A 57 10.63 21.43 1.58
N GLY A 58 11.44 22.34 1.06
CA GLY A 58 12.04 22.27 -0.28
C GLY A 58 11.34 23.15 -1.33
N LEU A 59 11.72 22.96 -2.60
CA LEU A 59 11.32 23.84 -3.72
C LEU A 59 9.82 23.92 -4.00
N THR A 60 9.09 22.82 -3.80
CA THR A 60 7.65 22.73 -4.11
C THR A 60 6.87 22.16 -2.93
N PRO A 61 5.57 22.47 -2.79
CA PRO A 61 4.69 21.77 -1.86
C PRO A 61 4.68 20.26 -2.10
N GLY A 62 4.51 19.52 -1.01
CA GLY A 62 4.49 18.06 -1.03
C GLY A 62 5.87 17.40 -0.99
N SER A 63 6.96 18.18 -0.90
CA SER A 63 8.37 17.71 -0.90
C SER A 63 8.78 16.70 -2.00
N MET A 64 8.04 16.67 -3.12
CA MET A 64 8.37 15.88 -4.33
C MET A 64 8.76 16.78 -5.53
N PRO A 65 9.73 17.70 -5.42
CA PRO A 65 10.04 18.66 -6.48
C PRO A 65 10.50 17.96 -7.76
N PRO A 66 9.81 18.13 -8.90
CA PRO A 66 10.10 17.35 -10.11
C PRO A 66 11.41 17.74 -10.80
N HIS A 67 11.99 18.90 -10.44
CA HIS A 67 13.18 19.50 -11.04
C HIS A 67 14.33 19.71 -10.04
N SER A 68 14.31 19.08 -8.86
CA SER A 68 15.46 19.12 -7.94
C SER A 68 16.71 18.51 -8.58
N THR A 69 17.84 19.17 -8.40
CA THR A 69 19.18 18.72 -8.84
C THR A 69 20.13 18.50 -7.67
N SER A 70 19.83 19.06 -6.49
CA SER A 70 20.56 18.79 -5.24
C SER A 70 19.64 18.36 -4.09
N LEU A 71 20.18 17.57 -3.16
CA LEU A 71 19.45 17.06 -1.99
C LEU A 71 18.85 18.18 -1.12
N GLN A 72 19.52 19.34 -1.07
CA GLN A 72 19.10 20.50 -0.28
C GLN A 72 17.79 21.12 -0.78
N GLN A 73 17.40 20.84 -2.03
CA GLN A 73 16.16 21.33 -2.63
C GLN A 73 14.93 20.46 -2.28
N GLU A 74 15.13 19.30 -1.65
CA GLU A 74 14.10 18.26 -1.44
C GLU A 74 13.51 18.26 -0.02
N GLY A 75 14.03 19.08 0.90
CA GLY A 75 13.50 19.24 2.25
C GLY A 75 14.53 18.97 3.36
N ALA A 76 14.03 18.76 4.59
CA ALA A 76 14.85 18.54 5.78
C ALA A 76 15.61 17.20 5.73
N SER A 77 16.85 17.17 6.21
CA SER A 77 17.76 16.03 6.04
C SER A 77 18.53 15.67 7.31
N PHE A 78 18.23 14.49 7.85
CA PHE A 78 18.68 13.97 9.13
C PHE A 78 19.59 12.73 8.92
N LYS A 79 20.86 12.82 9.30
CA LYS A 79 21.79 11.66 9.27
C LYS A 79 21.70 10.78 10.52
N SER A 80 21.61 11.39 11.71
CA SER A 80 21.46 10.71 13.01
C SER A 80 21.14 11.75 14.11
N MET A 81 19.97 12.38 14.00
CA MET A 81 19.47 13.32 15.00
C MET A 81 19.06 12.56 16.28
N MET A 82 19.20 13.19 17.45
CA MET A 82 18.58 12.70 18.69
C MET A 82 17.18 13.31 18.81
N LEU A 83 16.14 12.53 18.53
CA LEU A 83 14.74 12.96 18.54
C LEU A 83 14.18 12.99 19.96
N VAL A 84 14.55 12.00 20.77
CA VAL A 84 14.26 11.94 22.20
C VAL A 84 15.56 11.64 22.92
N GLN A 85 15.89 12.40 23.96
CA GLN A 85 17.05 12.12 24.81
C GLN A 85 16.58 11.73 26.20
N ARG A 86 16.80 10.47 26.61
CA ARG A 86 16.38 9.92 27.92
C ARG A 86 14.92 10.26 28.28
N GLY A 87 13.99 10.04 27.35
CA GLY A 87 12.56 10.32 27.52
C GLY A 87 12.11 11.76 27.24
N VAL A 88 13.01 12.72 27.04
CA VAL A 88 12.66 14.12 26.71
C VAL A 88 12.68 14.34 25.20
N PHE A 89 11.56 14.76 24.60
CA PHE A 89 11.42 15.02 23.16
C PHE A 89 12.08 16.35 22.77
N ASN A 90 13.02 16.32 21.82
CA ASN A 90 13.87 17.46 21.43
C ASN A 90 13.16 18.37 20.40
N GLU A 91 11.98 18.88 20.76
CA GLU A 91 11.10 19.61 19.83
C GLU A 91 11.77 20.83 19.19
N LYS A 92 12.53 21.61 19.98
CA LYS A 92 13.19 22.82 19.48
C LYS A 92 14.20 22.55 18.35
N GLU A 93 15.11 21.59 18.56
CA GLU A 93 16.11 21.20 17.55
C GLU A 93 15.44 20.63 16.29
N LEU A 94 14.34 19.89 16.48
CA LEU A 94 13.54 19.33 15.39
C LEU A 94 12.88 20.42 14.53
N VAL A 95 12.25 21.43 15.17
CA VAL A 95 11.65 22.58 14.47
C VAL A 95 12.72 23.36 13.71
N GLU A 96 13.90 23.60 14.33
CA GLU A 96 15.01 24.30 13.68
C GLU A 96 15.49 23.58 12.41
N GLU A 97 15.71 22.26 12.46
CA GLU A 97 16.12 21.47 11.28
C GLU A 97 15.00 21.27 10.24
N LEU A 98 13.72 21.21 10.64
CA LEU A 98 12.57 21.16 9.72
C LEU A 98 12.33 22.49 8.98
N MET A 99 12.72 23.62 9.58
CA MET A 99 12.60 24.96 8.97
C MET A 99 13.83 25.37 8.14
N LYS A 100 14.99 24.77 8.44
CA LYS A 100 16.29 24.99 7.76
C LYS A 100 16.27 24.94 6.23
N PRO A 101 15.47 24.11 5.52
CA PRO A 101 15.42 24.15 4.06
C PRO A 101 14.99 25.51 3.49
N GLY A 102 14.28 26.35 4.26
CA GLY A 102 13.94 27.72 3.87
C GLY A 102 15.14 28.68 3.76
N GLN A 103 16.35 28.25 4.13
CA GLN A 103 17.59 28.99 3.90
C GLN A 103 18.17 28.76 2.49
N VAL A 104 17.66 27.75 1.76
CA VAL A 104 18.09 27.42 0.40
C VAL A 104 17.29 28.28 -0.60
N PRO A 105 17.94 28.94 -1.59
CA PRO A 105 17.23 29.80 -2.55
C PRO A 105 16.06 29.09 -3.25
N GLY A 106 14.87 29.70 -3.18
CA GLY A 106 13.63 29.19 -3.77
C GLY A 106 12.94 28.07 -2.98
N CYS A 107 13.49 27.63 -1.85
CA CYS A 107 12.87 26.62 -0.99
C CYS A 107 12.12 27.28 0.19
N SER A 108 11.22 26.52 0.81
CA SER A 108 10.69 26.83 2.14
C SER A 108 11.15 25.80 3.17
N GLY A 109 11.02 26.13 4.46
CA GLY A 109 10.90 25.12 5.50
C GLY A 109 9.61 24.30 5.33
N THR A 110 9.37 23.33 6.22
CA THR A 110 8.11 22.56 6.19
C THR A 110 6.87 23.44 6.19
N ARG A 111 5.89 23.07 5.34
CA ARG A 111 4.56 23.70 5.29
C ARG A 111 3.59 23.05 6.28
N ASN A 112 3.92 21.85 6.78
CA ASN A 112 3.05 21.01 7.59
C ASN A 112 3.67 20.71 8.98
N LEU A 113 4.21 21.74 9.64
CA LEU A 113 4.98 21.56 10.89
C LEU A 113 4.19 20.83 11.99
N ALA A 114 2.91 21.17 12.18
CA ALA A 114 2.07 20.53 13.20
C ALA A 114 1.85 19.03 12.94
N ASP A 115 1.65 18.66 11.67
CA ASP A 115 1.55 17.26 11.24
C ASP A 115 2.89 16.55 11.47
N ASN A 116 4.01 17.14 11.05
CA ASN A 116 5.35 16.56 11.23
C ASN A 116 5.66 16.24 12.70
N LEU A 117 5.33 17.15 13.62
CA LEU A 117 5.50 16.94 15.06
C LEU A 117 4.58 15.83 15.59
N SER A 118 3.35 15.76 15.10
CA SER A 118 2.36 14.76 15.52
C SER A 118 2.73 13.36 15.01
N ASP A 119 3.08 13.24 13.73
CA ASP A 119 3.55 12.02 13.08
C ASP A 119 4.82 11.46 13.77
N LEU A 120 5.81 12.31 14.07
CA LEU A 120 7.02 11.87 14.77
C LEU A 120 6.74 11.42 16.20
N LYS A 121 5.81 12.07 16.92
CA LYS A 121 5.34 11.60 18.25
C LYS A 121 4.62 10.26 18.14
N ALA A 122 3.80 10.05 17.10
CA ALA A 122 3.14 8.77 16.83
C ALA A 122 4.16 7.66 16.50
N GLN A 123 5.20 7.94 15.70
CA GLN A 123 6.28 7.00 15.42
C GLN A 123 7.10 6.63 16.68
N VAL A 124 7.36 7.60 17.56
CA VAL A 124 7.97 7.34 18.88
C VAL A 124 7.09 6.40 19.71
N ALA A 125 5.77 6.65 19.77
CA ALA A 125 4.83 5.80 20.49
C ALA A 125 4.73 4.38 19.90
N ALA A 126 4.72 4.25 18.58
CA ALA A 126 4.74 2.96 17.89
C ALA A 126 6.02 2.16 18.21
N ASN A 127 7.19 2.80 18.20
CA ASN A 127 8.43 2.16 18.62
C ASN A 127 8.40 1.75 20.10
N GLN A 128 7.79 2.57 20.98
CA GLN A 128 7.65 2.25 22.40
C GLN A 128 6.76 1.02 22.63
N ARG A 129 5.66 0.85 21.88
CA ARG A 129 4.87 -0.38 21.92
C ARG A 129 5.66 -1.59 21.40
N GLY A 130 6.46 -1.40 20.36
CA GLY A 130 7.39 -2.43 19.86
C GLY A 130 8.43 -2.86 20.89
N ILE A 131 8.93 -1.95 21.73
CA ILE A 131 9.82 -2.28 22.85
C ILE A 131 9.10 -3.15 23.87
N GLN A 132 7.89 -2.76 24.30
CA GLN A 132 7.10 -3.52 25.26
C GLN A 132 6.85 -4.96 24.77
N LEU A 133 6.38 -5.12 23.53
CA LEU A 133 6.14 -6.44 22.92
C LEU A 133 7.40 -7.31 22.83
N VAL A 134 8.57 -6.71 22.59
CA VAL A 134 9.85 -7.44 22.58
C VAL A 134 10.30 -7.80 24.00
N SER A 135 10.08 -6.93 24.99
CA SER A 135 10.33 -7.23 26.41
C SER A 135 9.42 -8.35 26.91
N GLU A 136 8.10 -8.27 26.66
CA GLU A 136 7.11 -9.32 26.96
C GLU A 136 7.58 -10.68 26.41
N LEU A 137 8.05 -10.73 25.15
CA LEU A 137 8.58 -11.95 24.53
C LEU A 137 9.90 -12.45 25.16
N ILE A 138 10.78 -11.56 25.60
CA ILE A 138 12.02 -11.91 26.30
C ILE A 138 11.71 -12.46 27.70
N GLU A 139 10.72 -11.91 28.40
CA GLU A 139 10.29 -12.38 29.72
C GLU A 139 9.66 -13.78 29.64
N GLU A 140 8.86 -14.05 28.61
CA GLU A 140 8.22 -15.37 28.40
C GLU A 140 9.20 -16.45 27.93
N TYR A 141 10.11 -16.13 26.98
CA TYR A 141 10.95 -17.14 26.30
C TYR A 141 12.45 -17.08 26.62
N SER A 142 12.94 -16.07 27.33
CA SER A 142 14.34 -15.65 27.47
C SER A 142 14.99 -15.04 26.22
N LEU A 143 15.97 -14.17 26.45
CA LEU A 143 16.69 -13.44 25.38
C LEU A 143 17.37 -14.38 24.37
N ASP A 144 17.99 -15.45 24.84
CA ASP A 144 18.74 -16.39 23.99
C ASP A 144 17.83 -17.11 22.98
N VAL A 145 16.62 -17.50 23.41
CA VAL A 145 15.62 -18.13 22.55
C VAL A 145 15.10 -17.13 21.52
N VAL A 146 14.77 -15.90 21.92
CA VAL A 146 14.33 -14.85 20.99
C VAL A 146 15.40 -14.58 19.92
N GLN A 147 16.67 -14.44 20.32
CA GLN A 147 17.79 -14.25 19.37
C GLN A 147 18.01 -15.46 18.45
N ALA A 148 17.86 -16.69 18.95
CA ALA A 148 17.91 -17.90 18.14
C ALA A 148 16.80 -17.92 17.09
N TYR A 149 15.54 -17.66 17.46
CA TYR A 149 14.42 -17.63 16.51
C TYR A 149 14.54 -16.50 15.47
N MET A 150 15.00 -15.31 15.85
CA MET A 150 15.32 -14.24 14.89
C MET A 150 16.39 -14.67 13.86
N THR A 151 17.35 -15.51 14.29
CA THR A 151 18.37 -16.09 13.40
C THR A 151 17.79 -17.18 12.51
N HIS A 152 16.95 -18.07 13.05
CA HIS A 152 16.27 -19.12 12.28
C HIS A 152 15.31 -18.56 11.22
N ILE A 153 14.57 -17.49 11.54
CA ILE A 153 13.69 -16.77 10.60
C ILE A 153 14.48 -16.23 9.39
N GLN A 154 15.67 -15.65 9.64
CA GLN A 154 16.55 -15.20 8.56
C GLN A 154 17.16 -16.36 7.78
N LYS A 155 17.55 -17.45 8.46
CA LYS A 155 18.15 -18.61 7.79
C LYS A 155 17.14 -19.34 6.90
N ASN A 156 15.88 -19.45 7.33
CA ASN A 156 14.80 -20.01 6.51
C ASN A 156 14.59 -19.20 5.22
N ALA A 157 14.56 -17.86 5.33
CA ALA A 157 14.46 -16.98 4.17
C ALA A 157 15.65 -17.13 3.20
N GLU A 158 16.89 -17.24 3.70
CA GLU A 158 18.07 -17.53 2.88
C GLU A 158 17.92 -18.87 2.13
N LEU A 159 17.55 -19.94 2.83
CA LEU A 159 17.40 -21.28 2.23
C LEU A 159 16.31 -21.32 1.16
N ALA A 160 15.18 -20.65 1.40
CA ALA A 160 14.09 -20.55 0.44
C ALA A 160 14.51 -19.79 -0.84
N VAL A 161 15.28 -18.71 -0.72
CA VAL A 161 15.84 -17.99 -1.88
C VAL A 161 16.88 -18.84 -2.61
N ARG A 162 17.79 -19.52 -1.90
CA ARG A 162 18.78 -20.41 -2.53
C ARG A 162 18.13 -21.49 -3.37
N GLU A 163 17.10 -22.16 -2.84
CA GLU A 163 16.38 -23.22 -3.54
C GLU A 163 15.67 -22.69 -4.79
N MET A 164 15.00 -21.54 -4.70
CA MET A 164 14.39 -20.86 -5.85
C MET A 164 15.44 -20.51 -6.93
N LEU A 165 16.61 -19.98 -6.53
CA LEU A 165 17.68 -19.63 -7.47
C LEU A 165 18.28 -20.85 -8.18
N LYS A 166 18.39 -22.01 -7.51
CA LYS A 166 18.80 -23.27 -8.15
C LYS A 166 17.81 -23.70 -9.23
N GLN A 167 16.52 -23.69 -8.92
CA GLN A 167 15.46 -24.06 -9.87
C GLN A 167 15.40 -23.11 -11.07
N ILE A 168 15.68 -21.81 -10.87
CA ILE A 168 15.84 -20.86 -11.98
C ILE A 168 17.10 -21.22 -12.78
N ALA A 169 18.25 -21.43 -12.14
CA ALA A 169 19.50 -21.76 -12.83
C ALA A 169 19.34 -23.00 -13.73
N GLU A 170 18.74 -24.08 -13.23
CA GLU A 170 18.45 -25.27 -14.04
C GLU A 170 17.57 -24.96 -15.26
N LYS A 171 16.49 -24.18 -15.08
CA LYS A 171 15.58 -23.79 -16.16
C LYS A 171 16.30 -22.90 -17.18
N THR A 172 17.17 -22.00 -16.73
CA THR A 172 17.97 -21.13 -17.60
C THR A 172 18.97 -21.95 -18.41
N ILE A 173 19.75 -22.83 -17.77
CA ILE A 173 20.71 -23.72 -18.46
C ILE A 173 19.98 -24.56 -19.53
N LYS A 174 18.83 -25.17 -19.20
CA LYS A 174 18.02 -25.95 -20.14
C LYS A 174 17.50 -25.13 -21.33
N LYS A 175 17.30 -23.81 -21.18
CA LYS A 175 16.76 -22.90 -22.20
C LYS A 175 17.83 -22.18 -23.02
N THR A 176 18.98 -21.85 -22.44
CA THR A 176 19.99 -20.94 -23.04
C THR A 176 21.41 -21.51 -23.06
N GLY A 177 21.67 -22.65 -22.41
CA GLY A 177 23.02 -23.18 -22.21
C GLY A 177 23.89 -22.37 -21.23
N SER A 178 23.30 -21.44 -20.46
CA SER A 178 24.03 -20.54 -19.56
C SER A 178 23.34 -20.35 -18.21
N CYS A 179 24.11 -20.02 -17.18
CA CYS A 179 23.61 -19.57 -15.87
C CYS A 179 23.43 -18.04 -15.79
N VAL A 180 23.58 -17.32 -16.91
CA VAL A 180 23.58 -15.85 -16.95
C VAL A 180 22.27 -15.33 -17.52
N LEU A 181 21.63 -14.44 -16.77
CA LEU A 181 20.44 -13.67 -17.17
C LEU A 181 20.82 -12.21 -17.36
N LYS A 182 20.16 -11.51 -18.30
CA LYS A 182 20.43 -10.09 -18.58
C LYS A 182 19.14 -9.34 -18.91
N ALA A 183 19.03 -8.11 -18.43
CA ALA A 183 18.04 -7.15 -18.89
C ALA A 183 18.56 -5.72 -18.78
N THR A 184 18.05 -4.88 -19.69
CA THR A 184 18.18 -3.42 -19.60
C THR A 184 16.81 -2.80 -19.83
N GLU A 185 16.53 -1.74 -19.09
CA GLU A 185 15.45 -0.78 -19.34
C GLU A 185 15.99 0.65 -19.21
N TYR A 186 15.18 1.62 -19.60
CA TYR A 186 15.55 3.04 -19.64
C TYR A 186 14.51 3.89 -18.91
N LEU A 187 14.99 4.84 -18.10
CA LEU A 187 14.17 5.94 -17.59
C LEU A 187 13.76 6.86 -18.76
N ASP A 188 12.70 7.65 -18.64
CA ASP A 188 12.19 8.50 -19.74
C ASP A 188 13.21 9.55 -20.23
N ASN A 189 14.25 9.87 -19.45
CA ASN A 189 15.37 10.71 -19.88
C ASN A 189 16.46 9.97 -20.68
N GLY A 190 16.28 8.68 -20.95
CA GLY A 190 17.22 7.82 -21.68
C GLY A 190 18.32 7.18 -20.82
N ALA A 191 18.37 7.44 -19.50
CA ALA A 191 19.36 6.81 -18.63
C ALA A 191 19.10 5.29 -18.49
N PRO A 192 20.10 4.42 -18.80
CA PRO A 192 19.92 2.96 -18.71
C PRO A 192 20.02 2.47 -17.27
N ILE A 193 19.22 1.47 -16.94
CA ILE A 193 19.43 0.57 -15.81
C ILE A 193 19.66 -0.83 -16.39
N ALA A 194 20.88 -1.32 -16.22
CA ALA A 194 21.31 -2.62 -16.75
C ALA A 194 21.56 -3.57 -15.58
N LEU A 195 21.17 -4.84 -15.76
CA LEU A 195 21.41 -5.92 -14.80
C LEU A 195 21.90 -7.16 -15.53
N THR A 196 23.02 -7.70 -15.06
CA THR A 196 23.44 -9.08 -15.32
C THR A 196 23.30 -9.88 -14.03
N VAL A 197 22.61 -11.02 -14.07
CA VAL A 197 22.55 -11.97 -12.96
C VAL A 197 23.31 -13.23 -13.33
N THR A 198 24.33 -13.57 -12.56
CA THR A 198 25.05 -14.85 -12.68
C THR A 198 24.61 -15.78 -11.57
N LEU A 199 24.02 -16.92 -11.90
CA LEU A 199 23.51 -17.90 -10.96
C LEU A 199 24.51 -19.03 -10.70
N ASP A 200 24.61 -19.49 -9.45
CA ASP A 200 25.33 -20.71 -9.08
C ASP A 200 24.34 -21.85 -8.80
N PRO A 201 24.22 -22.85 -9.71
CA PRO A 201 23.29 -23.98 -9.52
C PRO A 201 23.68 -24.91 -8.36
N SER A 202 24.93 -24.89 -7.89
CA SER A 202 25.40 -25.75 -6.81
C SER A 202 25.06 -25.20 -5.43
N THR A 203 25.34 -23.91 -5.19
CA THR A 203 25.11 -23.27 -3.88
C THR A 203 23.79 -22.50 -3.77
N GLY A 204 23.11 -22.25 -4.90
CA GLY A 204 21.96 -21.34 -4.96
C GLY A 204 22.34 -19.87 -4.72
N GLY A 205 23.62 -19.50 -4.94
CA GLY A 205 24.07 -18.12 -4.90
C GLY A 205 23.73 -17.36 -6.19
N ALA A 206 23.70 -16.03 -6.11
CA ALA A 206 23.60 -15.17 -7.28
C ALA A 206 24.54 -13.95 -7.17
N ILE A 207 25.05 -13.49 -8.30
CA ILE A 207 25.71 -12.18 -8.43
C ILE A 207 24.78 -11.29 -9.25
N CYS A 208 24.22 -10.25 -8.64
CA CYS A 208 23.46 -9.20 -9.31
C CYS A 208 24.40 -8.02 -9.60
N ASP A 209 24.84 -7.89 -10.85
CA ASP A 209 25.76 -6.86 -11.32
C ASP A 209 25.05 -5.80 -12.16
N PHE A 210 25.06 -4.57 -11.65
CA PHE A 210 24.46 -3.40 -12.30
C PHE A 210 25.43 -2.61 -13.20
N THR A 211 26.61 -3.18 -13.51
CA THR A 211 27.56 -2.61 -14.47
C THR A 211 26.90 -2.37 -15.84
N GLY A 212 27.07 -1.17 -16.37
CA GLY A 212 26.36 -0.67 -17.56
C GLY A 212 25.14 0.22 -17.26
N THR A 213 24.74 0.34 -15.98
CA THR A 213 23.81 1.37 -15.54
C THR A 213 24.42 2.77 -15.67
N GLY A 214 23.59 3.76 -16.00
CA GLY A 214 24.02 5.15 -16.22
C GLY A 214 24.66 5.81 -14.99
N VAL A 215 25.52 6.81 -15.26
CA VAL A 215 26.10 7.70 -14.23
C VAL A 215 25.00 8.49 -13.49
N GLU A 216 25.35 9.08 -12.35
CA GLU A 216 24.52 10.06 -11.64
C GLU A 216 23.88 11.06 -12.62
N VAL A 217 22.56 11.27 -12.50
CA VAL A 217 21.83 12.22 -13.34
C VAL A 217 21.79 13.60 -12.69
N TRP A 218 21.91 14.65 -13.50
CA TRP A 218 21.62 16.02 -13.08
C TRP A 218 20.11 16.22 -12.93
N GLY A 219 19.59 15.81 -11.78
CA GLY A 219 18.16 15.70 -11.49
C GLY A 219 17.91 14.77 -10.31
N ASN A 220 16.65 14.36 -10.13
CA ASN A 220 16.18 13.67 -8.92
C ASN A 220 15.95 12.16 -9.07
N LEU A 221 16.21 11.57 -10.25
CA LEU A 221 16.03 10.14 -10.50
C LEU A 221 17.14 9.25 -9.90
N ASN A 222 18.08 9.84 -9.15
CA ASN A 222 19.13 9.07 -8.50
C ASN A 222 18.53 8.26 -7.34
N ALA A 223 18.67 6.94 -7.37
CA ALA A 223 18.23 6.05 -6.31
C ALA A 223 19.41 5.74 -5.36
N PRO A 224 19.33 6.13 -4.07
CA PRO A 224 20.23 5.66 -3.03
C PRO A 224 20.39 4.12 -3.04
N ARG A 225 21.59 3.62 -2.75
CA ARG A 225 21.89 2.18 -2.72
C ARG A 225 20.87 1.33 -1.96
N ALA A 226 20.27 1.87 -0.90
CA ALA A 226 19.19 1.22 -0.13
C ALA A 226 18.01 0.79 -1.02
N ILE A 227 17.56 1.63 -1.96
CA ILE A 227 16.46 1.33 -2.89
C ILE A 227 16.82 0.16 -3.82
N THR A 228 18.06 0.07 -4.30
CA THR A 228 18.51 -1.07 -5.10
C THR A 228 18.44 -2.37 -4.32
N MET A 229 18.87 -2.36 -3.04
CA MET A 229 18.74 -3.54 -2.16
C MET A 229 17.26 -3.88 -1.90
N SER A 230 16.40 -2.88 -1.68
CA SER A 230 14.95 -3.02 -1.48
C SER A 230 14.22 -3.59 -2.72
N ALA A 231 14.61 -3.18 -3.93
CA ALA A 231 14.04 -3.72 -5.16
C ALA A 231 14.43 -5.20 -5.36
N ILE A 232 15.68 -5.57 -5.05
CA ILE A 232 16.16 -6.96 -5.13
C ILE A 232 15.41 -7.84 -4.14
N ILE A 233 15.36 -7.48 -2.85
CA ILE A 233 14.68 -8.28 -1.83
C ILE A 233 13.17 -8.44 -2.13
N TYR A 234 12.51 -7.38 -2.60
CA TYR A 234 11.12 -7.44 -3.05
C TYR A 234 10.94 -8.47 -4.18
N CYS A 235 11.74 -8.39 -5.25
CA CYS A 235 11.64 -9.30 -6.39
C CYS A 235 11.92 -10.76 -5.99
N LEU A 236 12.95 -11.00 -5.16
CA LEU A 236 13.26 -12.34 -4.64
C LEU A 236 12.08 -12.89 -3.83
N ARG A 237 11.49 -12.08 -2.94
CA ARG A 237 10.32 -12.48 -2.14
C ARG A 237 9.10 -12.82 -3.00
N CYS A 238 8.87 -12.09 -4.09
CA CYS A 238 7.82 -12.41 -5.06
C CYS A 238 8.09 -13.72 -5.82
N MET A 239 9.35 -14.04 -6.14
CA MET A 239 9.73 -15.24 -6.90
C MET A 239 9.80 -16.53 -6.07
N VAL A 240 10.00 -16.46 -4.75
CA VAL A 240 10.16 -17.66 -3.89
C VAL A 240 8.96 -18.61 -3.92
N GLY A 241 7.75 -18.14 -4.25
CA GLY A 241 6.57 -19.00 -4.46
C GLY A 241 6.10 -19.78 -3.21
N ARG A 242 6.57 -19.37 -2.03
CA ARG A 242 6.19 -19.90 -0.70
C ARG A 242 5.94 -18.74 0.24
N ASP A 243 5.26 -19.00 1.35
CA ASP A 243 5.16 -17.99 2.39
C ASP A 243 6.42 -17.99 3.26
N ILE A 244 7.13 -16.86 3.23
CA ILE A 244 8.28 -16.57 4.09
C ILE A 244 8.18 -15.10 4.56
N PRO A 245 8.66 -14.77 5.77
CA PRO A 245 8.72 -13.38 6.21
C PRO A 245 9.74 -12.59 5.38
N LEU A 246 9.42 -11.33 5.06
CA LEU A 246 10.32 -10.41 4.38
C LEU A 246 11.44 -9.97 5.34
N ASN A 247 12.67 -10.45 5.14
CA ASN A 247 13.81 -10.11 5.99
C ASN A 247 15.15 -10.22 5.25
N GLN A 248 16.21 -9.67 5.86
CA GLN A 248 17.57 -9.60 5.32
C GLN A 248 18.14 -10.95 4.85
N GLY A 249 17.69 -12.08 5.41
CA GLY A 249 18.05 -13.43 4.99
C GLY A 249 17.82 -13.70 3.50
N CYS A 250 16.80 -13.08 2.90
CA CYS A 250 16.55 -13.15 1.46
C CYS A 250 17.72 -12.61 0.60
N LEU A 251 18.54 -11.69 1.12
CA LEU A 251 19.70 -11.10 0.44
C LEU A 251 21.02 -11.80 0.75
N ASN A 252 21.08 -12.64 1.79
CA ASN A 252 22.29 -13.40 2.16
C ASN A 252 22.90 -14.26 1.03
N PRO A 253 22.15 -14.85 0.08
CA PRO A 253 22.75 -15.61 -1.03
C PRO A 253 23.11 -14.73 -2.24
N VAL A 254 22.93 -13.40 -2.17
CA VAL A 254 23.04 -12.49 -3.32
C VAL A 254 24.15 -11.46 -3.12
N THR A 255 25.19 -11.55 -3.94
CA THR A 255 26.23 -10.51 -4.06
C THR A 255 25.73 -9.40 -4.97
N VAL A 256 25.70 -8.15 -4.48
CA VAL A 256 25.16 -7.00 -5.23
C VAL A 256 26.26 -6.00 -5.59
N ILE A 257 26.62 -5.96 -6.87
CA ILE A 257 27.60 -5.04 -7.45
C ILE A 257 26.85 -3.85 -8.06
N ILE A 258 27.14 -2.64 -7.57
CA ILE A 258 26.59 -1.38 -8.09
C ILE A 258 27.79 -0.49 -8.42
N PRO A 259 27.90 0.06 -9.65
CA PRO A 259 28.98 0.98 -10.00
C PRO A 259 28.90 2.26 -9.16
N ARG A 260 30.02 2.64 -8.54
CA ARG A 260 30.12 3.87 -7.74
C ARG A 260 29.93 5.10 -8.63
N GLY A 261 29.08 6.04 -8.22
CA GLY A 261 28.75 7.22 -9.03
C GLY A 261 27.78 6.93 -10.18
N SER A 262 27.17 5.74 -10.21
CA SER A 262 25.96 5.50 -11.01
C SER A 262 24.74 6.18 -10.39
N LEU A 263 23.66 6.29 -11.16
CA LEU A 263 22.36 6.71 -10.62
C LEU A 263 21.81 5.78 -9.51
N LEU A 264 22.45 4.63 -9.24
CA LEU A 264 22.11 3.68 -8.17
C LEU A 264 23.08 3.72 -6.96
N ASP A 265 24.17 4.51 -7.05
CA ASP A 265 25.09 4.82 -5.95
C ASP A 265 25.59 6.29 -6.12
N PRO A 266 24.67 7.27 -5.99
CA PRO A 266 24.97 8.68 -6.23
C PRO A 266 25.77 9.33 -5.10
N SER A 267 26.23 10.56 -5.35
CA SER A 267 26.90 11.45 -4.41
C SER A 267 26.01 11.88 -3.24
N ASP A 268 26.64 12.37 -2.16
CA ASP A 268 25.95 12.87 -0.96
C ASP A 268 25.12 14.15 -1.20
N SER A 269 25.33 14.80 -2.35
CA SER A 269 24.72 16.07 -2.76
C SER A 269 23.60 15.93 -3.80
N ALA A 270 23.49 14.78 -4.48
CA ALA A 270 22.52 14.58 -5.54
C ALA A 270 21.08 14.63 -5.02
N ALA A 271 20.17 15.16 -5.84
CA ALA A 271 18.73 15.00 -5.65
C ALA A 271 18.31 13.53 -5.87
N VAL A 272 17.41 13.03 -5.03
CA VAL A 272 17.06 11.60 -4.94
C VAL A 272 15.56 11.32 -4.87
N VAL A 273 14.69 12.34 -4.76
CA VAL A 273 13.28 12.12 -4.40
C VAL A 273 12.56 11.22 -5.40
N ALA A 274 12.84 11.39 -6.70
CA ALA A 274 12.27 10.54 -7.74
C ALA A 274 12.92 9.17 -7.83
N GLY A 275 14.11 8.98 -7.25
CA GLY A 275 14.77 7.69 -7.11
C GLY A 275 13.91 6.67 -6.38
N ASN A 276 13.25 7.09 -5.30
CA ASN A 276 12.38 6.22 -4.48
C ASN A 276 11.06 5.83 -5.16
N VAL A 277 10.48 6.72 -5.96
CA VAL A 277 9.12 6.54 -6.51
C VAL A 277 9.06 6.24 -8.02
N LEU A 278 10.16 6.42 -8.75
CA LEU A 278 10.24 6.18 -10.20
C LEU A 278 11.38 5.22 -10.57
N THR A 279 12.60 5.48 -10.10
CA THR A 279 13.76 4.61 -10.41
C THR A 279 13.65 3.25 -9.73
N SER A 280 13.05 3.18 -8.54
CA SER A 280 12.70 1.94 -7.84
C SER A 280 11.75 1.03 -8.64
N GLN A 281 10.70 1.60 -9.25
CA GLN A 281 9.78 0.91 -10.14
C GLN A 281 10.55 0.34 -11.34
N ARG A 282 11.46 1.13 -11.91
CA ARG A 282 12.31 0.70 -13.02
C ARG A 282 13.31 -0.40 -12.65
N LEU A 283 13.86 -0.38 -11.44
CA LEU A 283 14.68 -1.45 -10.90
C LEU A 283 13.91 -2.77 -10.83
N VAL A 284 12.68 -2.74 -10.29
CA VAL A 284 11.80 -3.92 -10.24
C VAL A 284 11.51 -4.43 -11.64
N ASP A 285 11.13 -3.56 -12.58
CA ASP A 285 10.93 -3.92 -13.99
C ASP A 285 12.17 -4.61 -14.59
N VAL A 286 13.39 -4.10 -14.37
CA VAL A 286 14.63 -4.71 -14.87
C VAL A 286 14.90 -6.08 -14.25
N ILE A 287 14.70 -6.23 -12.93
CA ILE A 287 14.93 -7.50 -12.23
C ILE A 287 13.94 -8.55 -12.73
N LEU A 288 12.64 -8.25 -12.74
CA LEU A 288 11.60 -9.19 -13.20
C LEU A 288 11.73 -9.52 -14.68
N LYS A 289 12.22 -8.58 -15.52
CA LYS A 289 12.58 -8.82 -16.92
C LYS A 289 13.75 -9.78 -17.08
N ALA A 290 14.83 -9.60 -16.30
CA ALA A 290 16.00 -10.48 -16.35
C ALA A 290 15.62 -11.93 -15.97
N PHE A 291 14.82 -12.10 -14.92
CA PHE A 291 14.30 -13.39 -14.48
C PHE A 291 13.13 -13.94 -15.32
N GLN A 292 12.62 -13.19 -16.30
CA GLN A 292 11.50 -13.56 -17.18
C GLN A 292 10.22 -13.96 -16.41
N VAL A 293 9.90 -13.23 -15.33
CA VAL A 293 8.80 -13.55 -14.40
C VAL A 293 7.43 -13.16 -14.97
N CYS A 294 7.28 -11.88 -15.34
CA CYS A 294 6.04 -11.29 -15.83
C CYS A 294 6.33 -10.09 -16.74
N ALA A 295 5.32 -9.64 -17.47
CA ALA A 295 5.33 -8.37 -18.17
C ALA A 295 5.46 -7.19 -17.19
N ALA A 296 5.86 -6.02 -17.68
CA ALA A 296 5.97 -4.82 -16.83
C ALA A 296 4.59 -4.37 -16.33
N SER A 297 4.53 -3.90 -15.10
CA SER A 297 3.43 -3.04 -14.66
C SER A 297 3.62 -1.63 -15.20
N GLN A 298 2.75 -0.71 -14.80
CA GLN A 298 2.81 0.71 -15.13
C GLN A 298 4.16 1.43 -14.89
N GLY A 299 5.12 0.82 -14.17
CA GLY A 299 6.49 1.31 -14.00
C GLY A 299 6.61 2.70 -13.38
N CYS A 300 5.59 3.14 -12.64
CA CYS A 300 5.47 4.49 -12.12
C CYS A 300 4.47 4.55 -10.95
N THR A 301 4.81 5.28 -9.89
CA THR A 301 3.91 5.59 -8.76
C THR A 301 2.89 6.71 -9.06
N ASN A 302 3.01 7.35 -10.24
CA ASN A 302 2.21 8.49 -10.72
C ASN A 302 2.02 9.58 -9.65
N ASN A 303 3.12 10.13 -9.16
CA ASN A 303 3.10 11.16 -8.12
C ASN A 303 2.52 12.47 -8.67
N LEU A 304 1.57 13.02 -7.93
CA LEU A 304 1.05 14.37 -8.10
C LEU A 304 1.18 15.10 -6.76
N THR A 305 1.85 16.25 -6.73
CA THR A 305 1.78 17.17 -5.59
C THR A 305 1.15 18.50 -5.99
N LEU A 306 0.36 19.04 -5.07
CA LEU A 306 -0.42 20.26 -5.23
C LEU A 306 -0.20 21.14 -4.01
N GLY A 307 -0.23 22.45 -4.16
CA GLY A 307 -0.21 23.33 -2.98
C GLY A 307 0.06 24.79 -3.23
N GLU A 308 0.21 25.50 -2.11
CA GLU A 308 0.50 26.93 -2.02
C GLU A 308 1.66 27.14 -1.01
N THR A 309 1.83 28.34 -0.47
CA THR A 309 2.86 28.61 0.56
C THR A 309 2.54 28.02 1.94
N THR A 310 1.26 27.75 2.23
CA THR A 310 0.77 27.37 3.57
C THR A 310 0.30 25.93 3.69
N TRP A 311 0.24 25.17 2.60
CA TRP A 311 -0.20 23.77 2.60
C TRP A 311 0.36 23.01 1.40
N GLY A 312 0.56 21.70 1.59
CA GLY A 312 0.84 20.74 0.53
C GLY A 312 -0.15 19.58 0.54
N TYR A 313 -0.40 19.01 -0.64
CA TYR A 313 -1.08 17.75 -0.87
C TYR A 313 -0.19 16.87 -1.75
N TYR A 314 -0.19 15.57 -1.48
CA TYR A 314 0.53 14.56 -2.24
C TYR A 314 -0.37 13.34 -2.44
N GLU A 315 -0.50 12.91 -3.69
CA GLU A 315 -1.13 11.64 -4.03
C GLU A 315 -0.27 10.79 -4.97
N THR A 316 -0.55 9.49 -4.91
CA THR A 316 0.02 8.47 -5.79
C THR A 316 -1.14 7.83 -6.55
N VAL A 317 -1.13 7.88 -7.87
CA VAL A 317 -2.26 7.42 -8.70
C VAL A 317 -2.00 6.01 -9.23
N ALA A 318 -3.02 5.16 -9.18
CA ALA A 318 -2.95 3.77 -9.59
C ALA A 318 -2.84 3.58 -11.13
N GLY A 319 -2.61 2.35 -11.58
CA GLY A 319 -2.57 2.04 -13.01
C GLY A 319 -2.54 0.55 -13.31
N GLY A 320 -2.07 0.16 -14.49
CA GLY A 320 -2.13 -1.23 -14.94
C GLY A 320 -1.00 -2.10 -14.38
N SER A 321 -1.36 -3.27 -13.86
CA SER A 321 -0.40 -4.33 -13.49
C SER A 321 -0.01 -5.20 -14.69
N GLY A 322 1.21 -5.72 -14.69
CA GLY A 322 1.72 -6.60 -15.75
C GLY A 322 1.12 -8.01 -15.70
N ALA A 323 0.81 -8.58 -16.86
CA ALA A 323 0.36 -9.97 -16.97
C ALA A 323 1.50 -10.98 -16.80
N GLY A 324 1.16 -12.24 -16.50
CA GLY A 324 2.15 -13.31 -16.31
C GLY A 324 1.67 -14.70 -16.74
N PRO A 325 2.48 -15.75 -16.51
CA PRO A 325 2.18 -17.12 -16.92
C PRO A 325 1.01 -17.74 -16.13
N GLY A 326 -0.21 -17.41 -16.52
CA GLY A 326 -1.44 -17.95 -15.92
C GLY A 326 -2.44 -16.89 -15.44
N TRP A 327 -2.14 -15.59 -15.59
CA TRP A 327 -2.98 -14.52 -15.05
C TRP A 327 -2.93 -13.23 -15.87
N HIS A 328 -4.10 -12.59 -15.97
CA HIS A 328 -4.24 -11.21 -16.44
C HIS A 328 -3.63 -10.22 -15.44
N GLY A 329 -3.19 -9.07 -15.93
CA GLY A 329 -2.85 -7.94 -15.07
C GLY A 329 -4.11 -7.30 -14.48
N ALA A 330 -4.07 -6.93 -13.19
CA ALA A 330 -5.13 -6.16 -12.56
C ALA A 330 -5.12 -4.69 -13.06
N SER A 331 -6.30 -4.15 -13.35
CA SER A 331 -6.49 -2.76 -13.78
C SER A 331 -6.63 -1.81 -12.60
N GLY A 332 -6.11 -0.58 -12.72
CA GLY A 332 -6.31 0.49 -11.74
C GLY A 332 -5.81 0.21 -10.32
N VAL A 333 -4.71 -0.54 -10.18
CA VAL A 333 -4.09 -0.87 -8.88
C VAL A 333 -2.74 -0.19 -8.67
N HIS A 334 -2.35 0.01 -7.41
CA HIS A 334 -0.98 0.34 -7.05
C HIS A 334 -0.10 -0.91 -7.15
N THR A 335 1.13 -0.76 -7.67
CA THR A 335 1.99 -1.89 -8.05
C THR A 335 3.42 -1.70 -7.55
N HIS A 336 4.05 -2.81 -7.16
CA HIS A 336 5.44 -2.89 -6.73
C HIS A 336 5.80 -1.93 -5.59
N ILE A 337 6.56 -0.86 -5.87
CA ILE A 337 7.08 0.08 -4.86
C ILE A 337 6.04 1.18 -4.54
N THR A 338 4.77 0.79 -4.45
CA THR A 338 3.67 1.66 -4.06
C THR A 338 2.78 0.91 -3.08
N ASN A 339 2.87 1.28 -1.81
CA ASN A 339 2.19 0.67 -0.66
C ASN A 339 1.08 1.56 -0.07
N THR A 340 0.56 2.48 -0.87
CA THR A 340 -0.46 3.47 -0.52
C THR A 340 -1.85 3.02 -0.99
N ARG A 341 -2.90 3.67 -0.49
CA ARG A 341 -4.23 3.69 -1.11
C ARG A 341 -4.51 5.11 -1.62
N ILE A 342 -5.41 5.24 -2.59
CA ILE A 342 -5.87 6.55 -3.06
C ILE A 342 -6.73 7.21 -1.96
N THR A 343 -6.68 8.53 -1.84
CA THR A 343 -7.59 9.29 -0.96
C THR A 343 -8.99 9.32 -1.57
N ASP A 344 -10.01 9.13 -0.73
CA ASP A 344 -11.42 9.21 -1.14
C ASP A 344 -11.76 10.58 -1.73
N VAL A 345 -12.56 10.59 -2.80
CA VAL A 345 -12.91 11.81 -3.55
C VAL A 345 -13.55 12.85 -2.63
N GLU A 346 -14.52 12.45 -1.81
CA GLU A 346 -15.21 13.33 -0.86
C GLU A 346 -14.23 14.03 0.12
N ILE A 347 -13.18 13.32 0.54
CA ILE A 347 -12.13 13.86 1.43
C ILE A 347 -11.23 14.84 0.68
N VAL A 348 -10.87 14.55 -0.57
CA VAL A 348 -10.08 15.47 -1.41
C VAL A 348 -10.83 16.78 -1.65
N GLU A 349 -12.10 16.71 -2.06
CA GLU A 349 -12.92 17.88 -2.38
C GLU A 349 -13.32 18.71 -1.15
N THR A 350 -13.46 18.06 0.02
CA THR A 350 -13.74 18.76 1.29
C THR A 350 -12.51 19.50 1.82
N ARG A 351 -11.31 18.92 1.66
CA ARG A 351 -10.07 19.47 2.26
C ARG A 351 -9.30 20.43 1.36
N TYR A 352 -9.39 20.29 0.04
CA TYR A 352 -8.54 21.02 -0.90
C TYR A 352 -9.35 21.77 -1.97
N PRO A 353 -8.82 22.87 -2.55
CA PRO A 353 -9.55 23.70 -3.51
C PRO A 353 -9.57 23.09 -4.92
N MET A 354 -10.05 21.85 -5.06
CA MET A 354 -10.17 21.12 -6.33
C MET A 354 -11.40 20.21 -6.33
N ILE A 355 -11.86 19.82 -7.52
CA ILE A 355 -12.98 18.89 -7.76
C ILE A 355 -12.48 17.76 -8.66
N VAL A 356 -12.80 16.51 -8.33
CA VAL A 356 -12.45 15.31 -9.10
C VAL A 356 -13.53 15.04 -10.15
N THR A 357 -13.40 15.61 -11.35
CA THR A 357 -14.45 15.51 -12.38
C THR A 357 -14.50 14.15 -13.09
N ASN A 358 -13.48 13.31 -12.94
CA ASN A 358 -13.42 11.97 -13.50
C ASN A 358 -12.40 11.13 -12.74
N PHE A 359 -12.75 9.89 -12.40
CA PHE A 359 -11.80 8.87 -11.96
C PHE A 359 -12.27 7.50 -12.42
N SER A 360 -11.73 7.02 -13.55
CA SER A 360 -12.18 5.80 -14.23
C SER A 360 -11.02 4.91 -14.65
N LEU A 361 -11.30 3.64 -14.98
CA LEU A 361 -10.36 2.81 -15.72
C LEU A 361 -10.14 3.38 -17.13
N ARG A 362 -8.91 3.28 -17.61
CA ARG A 362 -8.51 3.72 -18.94
C ARG A 362 -8.54 2.54 -19.92
N SER A 363 -9.75 2.19 -20.36
CA SER A 363 -10.02 0.99 -21.16
C SER A 363 -9.09 0.86 -22.38
N GLY A 364 -8.51 -0.33 -22.58
CA GLY A 364 -7.65 -0.64 -23.71
C GLY A 364 -6.23 -0.03 -23.64
N SER A 365 -5.79 0.39 -22.45
CA SER A 365 -4.40 0.78 -22.20
C SER A 365 -3.49 -0.39 -21.79
N GLY A 366 -4.05 -1.51 -21.34
CA GLY A 366 -3.34 -2.76 -21.08
C GLY A 366 -2.89 -3.47 -22.37
N GLY A 367 -1.66 -3.96 -22.38
CA GLY A 367 -1.07 -4.66 -23.54
C GLY A 367 -1.75 -6.00 -23.82
N ARG A 368 -1.97 -6.31 -25.10
CA ARG A 368 -2.60 -7.57 -25.53
C ARG A 368 -1.65 -8.75 -25.35
N GLY A 369 -2.21 -9.94 -25.18
CA GLY A 369 -1.47 -11.20 -25.08
C GLY A 369 -2.43 -12.34 -24.80
N LYS A 370 -1.92 -13.58 -24.69
CA LYS A 370 -2.72 -14.69 -24.14
C LYS A 370 -3.28 -14.31 -22.77
N TRP A 371 -2.48 -13.59 -21.98
CA TRP A 371 -2.92 -12.89 -20.79
C TRP A 371 -2.75 -11.38 -21.02
N ARG A 372 -3.87 -10.65 -21.07
CA ARG A 372 -3.92 -9.19 -21.19
C ARG A 372 -3.32 -8.52 -19.96
N GLY A 373 -2.53 -7.46 -20.14
CA GLY A 373 -2.10 -6.56 -19.07
C GLY A 373 -3.28 -5.74 -18.54
N GLY A 374 -3.15 -5.21 -17.32
CA GLY A 374 -4.19 -4.39 -16.70
C GLY A 374 -4.28 -3.01 -17.33
N ASP A 375 -5.48 -2.42 -17.34
CA ASP A 375 -5.69 -1.04 -17.77
C ASP A 375 -5.22 -0.04 -16.70
N GLY A 376 -4.72 1.10 -17.15
CA GLY A 376 -4.44 2.27 -16.33
C GLY A 376 -5.71 2.95 -15.83
N VAL A 377 -5.58 4.18 -15.35
CA VAL A 377 -6.71 5.03 -14.93
C VAL A 377 -6.65 6.39 -15.61
N THR A 378 -7.81 7.03 -15.75
CA THR A 378 -7.94 8.46 -16.06
C THR A 378 -8.40 9.16 -14.79
N ARG A 379 -7.68 10.21 -14.36
CA ARG A 379 -8.02 11.04 -13.20
C ARG A 379 -7.97 12.51 -13.59
N GLU A 380 -9.08 13.22 -13.37
CA GLU A 380 -9.25 14.63 -13.73
C GLU A 380 -9.52 15.48 -12.50
N LEU A 381 -8.79 16.58 -12.36
CA LEU A 381 -8.91 17.53 -11.25
C LEU A 381 -9.13 18.94 -11.82
N VAL A 382 -10.25 19.58 -11.47
CA VAL A 382 -10.51 21.00 -11.78
C VAL A 382 -10.13 21.84 -10.57
N PHE A 383 -9.30 22.87 -10.77
CA PHE A 383 -8.83 23.72 -9.68
C PHE A 383 -9.79 24.89 -9.41
N ARG A 384 -10.03 25.19 -8.13
CA ARG A 384 -10.87 26.31 -7.68
C ARG A 384 -10.06 27.51 -7.17
N ARG A 385 -8.74 27.36 -7.05
CA ARG A 385 -7.77 28.40 -6.67
C ARG A 385 -6.53 28.30 -7.53
N THR A 386 -5.72 29.35 -7.51
CA THR A 386 -4.40 29.33 -8.13
C THR A 386 -3.45 28.46 -7.31
N VAL A 387 -3.04 27.31 -7.83
CA VAL A 387 -2.19 26.34 -7.13
C VAL A 387 -0.97 25.98 -7.96
N GLN A 388 0.14 25.62 -7.29
CA GLN A 388 1.25 24.95 -7.96
C GLN A 388 0.89 23.48 -8.14
N VAL A 389 1.02 23.00 -9.38
CA VAL A 389 0.78 21.61 -9.80
C VAL A 389 2.10 21.00 -10.22
N SER A 390 2.59 20.03 -9.44
CA SER A 390 3.85 19.33 -9.68
C SER A 390 3.58 17.86 -10.01
N VAL A 391 4.04 17.45 -11.17
CA VAL A 391 3.85 16.10 -11.73
C VAL A 391 5.21 15.42 -11.76
N LEU A 392 5.35 14.25 -11.12
CA LEU A 392 6.60 13.51 -11.05
C LEU A 392 6.40 12.04 -11.45
N THR A 393 6.52 11.76 -12.74
CA THR A 393 6.07 10.49 -13.36
C THR A 393 7.05 9.92 -14.41
N GLU A 394 6.86 8.65 -14.80
CA GLU A 394 7.66 7.83 -15.73
C GLU A 394 6.75 7.08 -16.72
N ARG A 395 7.33 6.36 -17.69
CA ARG A 395 6.61 5.64 -18.77
C ARG A 395 5.74 6.57 -19.63
N ARG A 396 6.20 7.80 -19.83
CA ARG A 396 5.66 8.81 -20.76
C ARG A 396 6.46 8.85 -22.07
N ALA A 397 7.75 8.51 -22.04
CA ALA A 397 8.56 8.29 -23.23
C ALA A 397 8.54 6.81 -23.66
N PHE A 398 8.81 5.89 -22.74
CA PHE A 398 8.88 4.44 -23.00
C PHE A 398 7.61 3.69 -22.54
N GLN A 399 7.17 2.70 -23.31
CA GLN A 399 6.05 1.83 -22.94
C GLN A 399 6.43 0.78 -21.89
N PRO A 400 5.52 0.36 -21.00
CA PRO A 400 5.64 -0.89 -20.22
C PRO A 400 5.78 -2.10 -21.15
N TYR A 401 6.82 -2.91 -20.96
CA TYR A 401 7.11 -4.04 -21.86
C TYR A 401 6.11 -5.20 -21.69
N GLY A 402 5.72 -5.84 -22.79
CA GLY A 402 5.10 -7.16 -22.79
C GLY A 402 6.14 -8.28 -22.70
N MET A 403 5.72 -9.51 -22.37
CA MET A 403 6.64 -10.65 -22.18
C MET A 403 6.21 -11.90 -22.96
N ASN A 404 7.19 -12.69 -23.42
CA ASN A 404 7.00 -13.96 -24.13
C ASN A 404 6.01 -13.88 -25.32
N GLY A 405 6.08 -12.78 -26.07
CA GLY A 405 5.23 -12.50 -27.24
C GLY A 405 4.00 -11.63 -26.96
N GLY A 406 3.73 -11.28 -25.69
CA GLY A 406 2.74 -10.27 -25.36
C GLY A 406 3.18 -8.86 -25.75
N GLU A 407 2.20 -8.01 -26.02
CA GLU A 407 2.38 -6.63 -26.47
C GLU A 407 2.62 -5.65 -25.30
N PRO A 408 3.29 -4.51 -25.54
CA PRO A 408 3.49 -3.49 -24.52
C PRO A 408 2.21 -2.79 -24.10
N GLY A 409 2.19 -2.28 -22.87
CA GLY A 409 1.13 -1.38 -22.38
C GLY A 409 1.20 0.01 -23.02
N ALA A 410 0.09 0.75 -22.97
CA ALA A 410 0.06 2.13 -23.41
C ALA A 410 0.83 3.03 -22.41
N ARG A 411 1.53 4.03 -22.96
CA ARG A 411 2.22 5.07 -22.17
C ARG A 411 1.23 5.89 -21.35
N GLY A 412 1.71 6.45 -20.25
CA GLY A 412 1.00 7.50 -19.53
C GLY A 412 1.02 8.83 -20.28
N LEU A 413 0.12 9.74 -19.91
CA LEU A 413 0.02 11.09 -20.49
C LEU A 413 -0.52 12.06 -19.43
N ASN A 414 0.13 13.21 -19.27
CA ASN A 414 -0.24 14.23 -18.30
C ASN A 414 -0.58 15.52 -19.06
N LEU A 415 -1.80 16.03 -18.92
CA LEU A 415 -2.30 17.20 -19.64
C LEU A 415 -2.79 18.26 -18.67
N LEU A 416 -2.64 19.53 -19.06
CA LEU A 416 -3.33 20.67 -18.46
C LEU A 416 -4.24 21.27 -19.52
N GLN A 417 -5.55 21.17 -19.31
CA GLN A 417 -6.54 21.93 -20.06
C GLN A 417 -6.73 23.27 -19.36
N ARG A 418 -6.47 24.37 -20.07
CA ARG A 418 -6.70 25.72 -19.56
C ARG A 418 -8.19 26.07 -19.65
N ALA A 419 -8.64 27.02 -18.83
CA ALA A 419 -10.01 27.54 -18.88
C ALA A 419 -10.42 28.12 -20.27
N ASP A 420 -9.45 28.52 -21.10
CA ASP A 420 -9.63 28.93 -22.51
C ASP A 420 -9.87 27.76 -23.48
N GLY A 421 -9.88 26.51 -22.99
CA GLY A 421 -10.03 25.27 -23.77
C GLY A 421 -8.72 24.68 -24.30
N ARG A 422 -7.60 25.41 -24.26
CA ARG A 422 -6.29 24.95 -24.76
C ARG A 422 -5.75 23.78 -23.95
N LEU A 423 -5.35 22.73 -24.66
CA LEU A 423 -4.79 21.52 -24.07
C LEU A 423 -3.25 21.53 -24.19
N ILE A 424 -2.55 21.39 -23.05
CA ILE A 424 -1.09 21.46 -22.95
C ILE A 424 -0.57 20.13 -22.40
N ASN A 425 0.39 19.50 -23.09
CA ASN A 425 1.08 18.32 -22.58
C ASN A 425 2.18 18.75 -21.59
N LEU A 426 2.12 18.24 -20.36
CA LEU A 426 3.08 18.55 -19.30
C LEU A 426 4.33 17.65 -19.31
N GLY A 427 4.36 16.62 -20.15
CA GLY A 427 5.43 15.61 -20.15
C GLY A 427 5.41 14.72 -18.89
N GLY A 428 6.51 14.01 -18.65
CA GLY A 428 6.62 13.11 -17.49
C GLY A 428 6.90 13.83 -16.16
N LYS A 429 7.64 14.94 -16.19
CA LYS A 429 8.09 15.67 -15.00
C LYS A 429 7.98 17.17 -15.24
N SER A 430 7.14 17.87 -14.49
CA SER A 430 6.90 19.30 -14.68
C SER A 430 6.27 19.92 -13.44
N SER A 431 6.46 21.23 -13.28
CA SER A 431 5.77 22.03 -12.27
C SER A 431 5.19 23.27 -12.96
N VAL A 432 3.90 23.52 -12.77
CA VAL A 432 3.16 24.59 -13.44
C VAL A 432 2.18 25.24 -12.49
N THR A 433 1.90 26.53 -12.69
CA THR A 433 0.79 27.20 -12.01
C THR A 433 -0.51 26.94 -12.78
N ALA A 434 -1.48 26.32 -12.11
CA ALA A 434 -2.85 26.21 -12.58
C ALA A 434 -3.71 27.32 -11.98
N SER A 435 -4.61 27.87 -12.79
CA SER A 435 -5.57 28.92 -12.39
C SER A 435 -6.93 28.32 -12.06
N PRO A 436 -7.84 29.06 -11.37
CA PRO A 436 -9.23 28.63 -11.21
C PRO A 436 -9.88 28.31 -12.57
N GLY A 437 -10.53 27.15 -12.66
CA GLY A 437 -11.14 26.65 -13.90
C GLY A 437 -10.21 25.85 -14.82
N ASP A 438 -8.89 25.85 -14.59
CA ASP A 438 -7.99 24.91 -15.27
C ASP A 438 -8.24 23.48 -14.77
N LYS A 439 -8.05 22.50 -15.66
CA LYS A 439 -8.18 21.07 -15.37
C LYS A 439 -6.88 20.32 -15.63
N TYR A 440 -6.36 19.63 -14.62
CA TYR A 440 -5.32 18.63 -14.80
C TYR A 440 -5.95 17.27 -15.17
N ILE A 441 -5.39 16.59 -16.16
CA ILE A 441 -5.84 15.28 -16.65
C ILE A 441 -4.64 14.33 -16.64
N MET A 442 -4.66 13.36 -15.73
CA MET A 442 -3.70 12.25 -15.72
C MET A 442 -4.31 11.03 -16.39
N ASN A 443 -3.59 10.48 -17.37
CA ASN A 443 -3.80 9.12 -17.88
C ASN A 443 -2.60 8.28 -17.41
N SER A 444 -2.79 7.33 -16.52
CA SER A 444 -1.69 6.46 -16.08
C SER A 444 -1.35 5.38 -17.13
N PRO A 445 -0.14 4.79 -17.08
CA PRO A 445 0.24 3.70 -17.98
C PRO A 445 -0.57 2.43 -17.69
N GLY A 446 -0.82 1.63 -18.73
CA GLY A 446 -1.30 0.25 -18.58
C GLY A 446 -0.16 -0.74 -18.30
N GLY A 447 -0.48 -1.98 -17.95
CA GLY A 447 0.50 -3.06 -17.85
C GLY A 447 0.76 -3.74 -19.18
N GLY A 448 1.91 -4.39 -19.34
CA GLY A 448 2.21 -5.21 -20.52
C GLY A 448 1.45 -6.54 -20.53
N GLY A 449 1.20 -7.07 -21.71
CA GLY A 449 0.61 -8.40 -21.92
C GLY A 449 1.64 -9.53 -21.85
N TYR A 450 1.17 -10.76 -21.65
CA TYR A 450 2.00 -11.96 -21.56
C TYR A 450 1.54 -13.05 -22.54
N GLY A 451 2.49 -13.64 -23.27
CA GLY A 451 2.22 -14.63 -24.31
C GLY A 451 1.69 -13.99 -25.59
N ARG A 452 2.00 -14.56 -26.76
CA ARG A 452 1.45 -14.10 -28.04
C ARG A 452 -0.09 -13.97 -27.93
N PRO A 453 -0.69 -12.86 -28.40
CA PRO A 453 -2.13 -12.78 -28.54
C PRO A 453 -2.64 -14.01 -29.31
N LEU A 454 -3.75 -14.58 -28.85
CA LEU A 454 -4.59 -15.36 -29.75
C LEU A 454 -5.02 -14.41 -30.89
N GLY A 455 -5.09 -14.90 -32.12
CA GLY A 455 -5.26 -14.04 -33.30
C GLY A 455 -6.58 -13.26 -33.27
N ASP A 456 -6.82 -12.43 -34.29
CA ASP A 456 -8.09 -11.71 -34.49
C ASP A 456 -9.22 -12.69 -34.86
N GLU A 457 -9.56 -13.60 -33.95
CA GLU A 457 -10.94 -14.03 -33.80
C GLU A 457 -11.74 -12.78 -33.45
N THR A 458 -12.50 -12.29 -34.43
CA THR A 458 -13.60 -11.34 -34.25
C THR A 458 -14.77 -12.00 -33.51
N GLY A 459 -14.46 -12.86 -32.53
CA GLY A 459 -15.35 -13.05 -31.40
C GLY A 459 -15.63 -11.67 -30.83
N GLU A 460 -16.89 -11.46 -30.48
CA GLU A 460 -17.37 -10.19 -29.94
C GLU A 460 -16.42 -9.69 -28.86
N GLN A 461 -16.44 -8.38 -28.61
CA GLN A 461 -16.19 -7.94 -27.25
C GLN A 461 -17.22 -8.69 -26.38
N THR A 462 -16.78 -9.82 -25.83
CA THR A 462 -17.05 -10.07 -24.43
C THR A 462 -16.40 -8.89 -23.71
N ASP A 463 -17.17 -7.79 -23.67
CA ASP A 463 -17.58 -7.29 -22.37
C ASP A 463 -17.64 -8.53 -21.47
N ILE A 464 -16.58 -8.66 -20.67
CA ILE A 464 -16.75 -9.24 -19.35
C ILE A 464 -17.92 -8.43 -18.84
N GLN A 465 -19.13 -9.02 -18.85
CA GLN A 465 -20.28 -8.42 -18.21
C GLN A 465 -19.76 -8.13 -16.82
N HIS A 466 -19.49 -6.86 -16.55
CA HIS A 466 -19.27 -6.40 -15.21
C HIS A 466 -20.56 -6.84 -14.53
N ASN A 467 -20.48 -7.87 -13.67
CA ASN A 467 -21.58 -8.30 -12.81
C ASN A 467 -22.30 -7.03 -12.39
N GLU A 468 -23.56 -6.87 -12.81
CA GLU A 468 -24.26 -5.58 -12.86
C GLU A 468 -23.79 -4.73 -11.71
N PHE A 469 -23.14 -3.59 -12.00
CA PHE A 469 -22.51 -2.80 -10.95
C PHE A 469 -23.60 -2.44 -9.94
N VAL A 470 -23.60 -3.17 -8.82
CA VAL A 470 -24.58 -2.99 -7.77
C VAL A 470 -24.25 -1.65 -7.16
N GLU A 471 -24.96 -0.62 -7.63
CA GLU A 471 -24.81 0.74 -7.13
C GLU A 471 -24.98 0.70 -5.60
N ARG A 472 -24.05 1.37 -4.89
CA ARG A 472 -23.95 1.39 -3.43
C ARG A 472 -23.42 2.74 -2.97
N GLY A 473 -23.64 3.07 -1.70
CA GLY A 473 -23.17 4.29 -1.07
C GLY A 473 -24.09 5.50 -1.27
N SER A 474 -23.68 6.64 -0.73
CA SER A 474 -24.47 7.87 -0.53
C SER A 474 -25.29 8.30 -1.75
N VAL A 475 -24.69 8.32 -2.94
CA VAL A 475 -25.34 8.78 -4.19
C VAL A 475 -26.34 7.75 -4.73
N PHE A 476 -26.14 6.45 -4.48
CA PHE A 476 -27.15 5.43 -4.79
C PHE A 476 -28.30 5.50 -3.80
N GLU A 477 -28.00 5.52 -2.50
CA GLU A 477 -29.00 5.57 -1.43
C GLU A 477 -29.89 6.82 -1.56
N TYR A 478 -29.32 7.98 -1.88
CA TYR A 478 -30.06 9.20 -2.18
C TYR A 478 -30.99 9.04 -3.39
N ARG A 479 -30.49 8.48 -4.51
CA ARG A 479 -31.32 8.22 -5.72
C ARG A 479 -32.43 7.21 -5.44
N SER A 480 -32.14 6.13 -4.73
CA SER A 480 -33.11 5.12 -4.32
C SER A 480 -34.16 5.67 -3.38
N ALA A 481 -33.80 6.54 -2.42
CA ALA A 481 -34.76 7.23 -1.58
C ALA A 481 -35.67 8.18 -2.37
N HIS A 482 -35.11 8.93 -3.34
CA HIS A 482 -35.88 9.80 -4.24
C HIS A 482 -36.86 9.00 -5.12
N LEU A 483 -36.40 7.90 -5.72
CA LEU A 483 -37.25 6.98 -6.48
C LEU A 483 -38.34 6.37 -5.59
N SER A 484 -38.00 5.98 -4.36
CA SER A 484 -38.96 5.45 -3.39
C SER A 484 -40.04 6.46 -3.04
N GLN A 485 -39.73 7.75 -2.91
CA GLN A 485 -40.74 8.80 -2.74
C GLN A 485 -41.66 8.92 -3.96
N ILE A 486 -41.13 8.85 -5.19
CA ILE A 486 -41.94 8.89 -6.42
C ILE A 486 -42.88 7.68 -6.50
N TYR A 487 -42.37 6.48 -6.19
CA TYR A 487 -43.21 5.27 -6.14
C TYR A 487 -44.23 5.32 -5.00
N PHE A 488 -43.89 5.90 -3.83
CA PHE A 488 -44.83 6.07 -2.72
C PHE A 488 -45.97 7.04 -3.07
N VAL A 489 -45.68 8.16 -3.76
CA VAL A 489 -46.72 9.07 -4.26
C VAL A 489 -47.59 8.41 -5.33
N SER A 490 -47.00 7.63 -6.24
CA SER A 490 -47.74 6.85 -7.24
C SER A 490 -48.65 5.79 -6.59
N PHE A 491 -48.12 5.04 -5.63
CA PHE A 491 -48.86 4.04 -4.86
C PHE A 491 -49.99 4.67 -4.04
N MET A 492 -49.73 5.79 -3.36
CA MET A 492 -50.76 6.51 -2.60
C MET A 492 -51.87 7.05 -3.51
N ASN A 493 -51.55 7.55 -4.70
CA ASN A 493 -52.57 7.92 -5.69
C ASN A 493 -53.38 6.71 -6.17
N HIS A 494 -52.76 5.53 -6.30
CA HIS A 494 -53.45 4.30 -6.68
C HIS A 494 -54.39 3.79 -5.57
N VAL A 495 -53.93 3.82 -4.31
CA VAL A 495 -54.75 3.51 -3.13
C VAL A 495 -55.90 4.50 -2.98
N LEU A 496 -55.67 5.80 -3.23
CA LEU A 496 -56.73 6.81 -3.22
C LEU A 496 -57.78 6.55 -4.32
N LEU A 497 -57.33 6.14 -5.52
CA LEU A 497 -58.24 5.74 -6.61
C LEU A 497 -59.10 4.53 -6.20
N LEU A 498 -58.48 3.50 -5.63
CA LEU A 498 -59.17 2.29 -5.18
C LEU A 498 -60.19 2.60 -4.07
N ALA A 499 -59.83 3.43 -3.09
CA ALA A 499 -60.76 3.88 -2.04
C ALA A 499 -61.94 4.69 -2.59
N LEU A 500 -61.72 5.49 -3.64
CA LEU A 500 -62.81 6.21 -4.34
C LEU A 500 -63.72 5.24 -5.13
N PHE A 501 -63.19 4.14 -5.67
CA PHE A 501 -63.99 3.08 -6.28
C PHE A 501 -64.77 2.27 -5.22
N GLU A 502 -64.17 1.92 -4.09
CA GLU A 502 -64.88 1.24 -2.98
C GLU A 502 -65.99 2.13 -2.40
N GLN A 503 -65.79 3.43 -2.24
CA GLN A 503 -66.88 4.34 -1.84
C GLN A 503 -67.99 4.44 -2.89
N ALA A 504 -67.66 4.35 -4.18
CA ALA A 504 -68.65 4.33 -5.26
C ALA A 504 -69.50 3.03 -5.26
N ASP A 505 -68.91 1.87 -4.97
CA ASP A 505 -69.66 0.60 -4.88
C ASP A 505 -70.33 0.36 -3.52
N ALA A 506 -69.78 0.85 -2.41
CA ALA A 506 -70.45 0.85 -1.11
C ALA A 506 -71.80 1.59 -1.17
N SER A 507 -71.87 2.68 -1.94
CA SER A 507 -73.13 3.43 -2.18
C SER A 507 -74.22 2.65 -2.93
N LYS A 508 -73.92 1.44 -3.44
CA LYS A 508 -74.89 0.55 -4.09
C LYS A 508 -75.29 -0.66 -3.24
N ASN A 509 -74.55 -0.97 -2.17
CA ASN A 509 -74.69 -2.25 -1.45
C ASN A 509 -75.38 -2.14 -0.07
N GLU A 510 -75.92 -0.98 0.32
CA GLU A 510 -76.76 -0.80 1.53
C GLU A 510 -78.17 -1.48 1.44
N GLN A 511 -78.32 -2.52 0.62
CA GLN A 511 -79.57 -3.27 0.46
C GLN A 511 -79.35 -4.79 0.33
N CYS A 512 -78.91 -5.48 1.39
CA CYS A 512 -79.47 -6.79 1.75
C CYS A 512 -79.07 -7.34 3.14
N SER A 513 -80.10 -7.60 3.96
CA SER A 513 -80.31 -8.71 4.92
C SER A 513 -79.17 -9.27 5.81
N SER A 514 -79.54 -9.40 7.10
CA SER A 514 -78.88 -10.14 8.19
C SER A 514 -79.23 -11.64 8.24
N ASP A 515 -78.76 -12.30 9.32
CA ASP A 515 -79.22 -13.57 9.96
C ASP A 515 -78.27 -14.77 9.75
N ASP A 516 -77.99 -15.67 10.71
CA ASP A 516 -77.78 -15.61 12.18
C ASP A 516 -77.11 -16.94 12.66
N GLU A 517 -76.71 -17.06 13.94
CA GLU A 517 -76.20 -18.28 14.65
C GLU A 517 -74.85 -18.86 14.13
N GLY A 518 -73.96 -19.54 14.87
CA GLY A 518 -73.75 -19.96 16.28
C GLY A 518 -72.40 -20.73 16.31
N GLU A 519 -71.72 -21.10 17.40
CA GLU A 519 -71.89 -21.00 18.87
C GLU A 519 -70.45 -21.05 19.51
N ILE A 520 -70.29 -20.90 20.83
CA ILE A 520 -68.99 -20.97 21.56
C ILE A 520 -69.15 -21.85 22.80
N ASP A 521 -68.14 -22.67 23.14
CA ASP A 521 -67.88 -22.92 24.58
C ASP A 521 -66.39 -23.23 24.94
N HIS A 522 -66.06 -22.94 26.19
CA HIS A 522 -64.72 -22.93 26.80
C HIS A 522 -64.48 -24.12 27.75
N ILE A 523 -63.21 -24.29 28.20
CA ILE A 523 -62.77 -24.68 29.57
C ILE A 523 -61.23 -24.83 29.53
N SER A 524 -60.39 -24.54 30.54
CA SER A 524 -60.26 -23.50 31.58
C SER A 524 -59.31 -24.03 32.67
N GLU A 525 -58.27 -23.25 33.02
CA GLU A 525 -57.76 -23.07 34.42
C GLU A 525 -56.98 -24.22 35.14
N ARG A 526 -56.15 -24.02 36.19
CA ARG A 526 -55.44 -22.84 36.82
C ARG A 526 -54.38 -23.32 37.84
N SER A 527 -53.39 -22.45 38.18
CA SER A 527 -52.95 -22.02 39.56
C SER A 527 -51.45 -21.62 39.57
N GLN A 528 -51.08 -20.36 39.82
CA GLN A 528 -50.60 -19.77 41.11
C GLN A 528 -49.38 -20.50 41.76
N GLY A 529 -48.27 -19.87 42.18
CA GLY A 529 -47.81 -18.47 42.15
C GLY A 529 -47.18 -18.01 43.49
N SER A 530 -45.90 -17.59 43.53
CA SER A 530 -45.26 -16.87 44.66
C SER A 530 -43.83 -16.38 44.35
N ASP A 531 -43.46 -15.18 44.78
CA ASP A 531 -42.13 -14.55 44.61
C ASP A 531 -41.07 -14.97 45.65
N THR A 532 -39.78 -14.85 45.32
CA THR A 532 -38.75 -14.11 46.10
C THR A 532 -37.38 -14.09 45.41
N GLU A 533 -36.61 -13.03 45.67
CA GLU A 533 -35.32 -12.71 45.02
C GLU A 533 -34.12 -13.43 45.65
N GLN A 534 -33.09 -13.76 44.85
CA GLN A 534 -31.70 -13.65 45.30
C GLN A 534 -30.71 -13.56 44.12
N GLU A 535 -29.87 -12.51 44.11
CA GLU A 535 -28.78 -12.32 43.15
C GLU A 535 -27.58 -13.23 43.43
N CYS A 536 -26.89 -13.72 42.38
CA CYS A 536 -25.45 -13.98 42.46
C CYS A 536 -24.77 -14.06 41.07
N SER A 537 -23.75 -13.21 40.88
CA SER A 537 -22.63 -13.27 39.91
C SER A 537 -22.91 -13.55 38.41
N ASP A 538 -22.74 -12.51 37.58
CA ASP A 538 -22.96 -12.51 36.12
C ASP A 538 -21.64 -12.45 35.30
N ASP A 539 -20.62 -13.20 35.73
CA ASP A 539 -19.23 -13.11 35.22
C ASP A 539 -18.70 -14.36 34.48
N GLU A 540 -19.35 -15.53 34.57
CA GLU A 540 -18.88 -16.77 33.90
C GLU A 540 -19.42 -16.97 32.46
N GLN A 541 -20.40 -16.20 31.98
CA GLN A 541 -21.00 -16.42 30.65
C GLN A 541 -20.39 -15.60 29.50
N LYS A 542 -19.50 -14.64 29.76
CA LYS A 542 -18.93 -13.76 28.71
C LYS A 542 -17.72 -14.36 27.96
N SER A 543 -17.22 -15.52 28.35
CA SER A 543 -16.02 -16.15 27.77
C SER A 543 -16.32 -17.19 26.66
N THR A 544 -17.58 -17.54 26.40
CA THR A 544 -17.94 -18.70 25.55
C THR A 544 -18.52 -18.36 24.17
N ILE A 545 -18.47 -17.09 23.72
CA ILE A 545 -18.98 -16.68 22.39
C ILE A 545 -17.87 -16.08 21.52
N LEU A 546 -16.91 -16.92 21.11
CA LEU A 546 -15.97 -16.57 20.03
C LEU A 546 -15.25 -17.79 19.41
N LEU A 547 -15.96 -18.86 19.04
CA LEU A 547 -15.39 -19.97 18.23
C LEU A 547 -16.47 -20.82 17.51
N ARG A 548 -17.34 -20.18 16.71
CA ARG A 548 -18.20 -20.87 15.72
C ARG A 548 -18.15 -20.18 14.36
N SER A 549 -17.03 -20.34 13.65
CA SER A 549 -16.97 -20.10 12.20
C SER A 549 -15.92 -21.00 11.53
N ARG A 550 -16.39 -21.90 10.66
CA ARG A 550 -15.62 -22.76 9.74
C ARG A 550 -14.63 -23.75 10.38
N ASP A 551 -15.12 -24.94 10.70
CA ASP A 551 -14.49 -26.27 10.49
C ASP A 551 -12.96 -26.37 10.63
N LEU A 552 -12.39 -25.86 11.73
CA LEU A 552 -10.94 -25.89 11.95
C LEU A 552 -10.49 -26.71 13.17
N LEU A 553 -11.28 -26.78 14.25
CA LEU A 553 -11.08 -27.69 15.39
C LEU A 553 -12.42 -27.99 16.06
N ASP A 554 -12.69 -29.27 16.38
CA ASP A 554 -13.77 -29.66 17.29
C ASP A 554 -13.31 -29.51 18.74
N VAL A 555 -13.92 -28.59 19.49
CA VAL A 555 -13.62 -28.35 20.91
C VAL A 555 -14.61 -29.13 21.78
N VAL A 556 -14.16 -30.23 22.38
CA VAL A 556 -14.89 -30.94 23.43
C VAL A 556 -14.25 -30.63 24.78
N GLN A 557 -15.02 -30.00 25.68
CA GLN A 557 -14.64 -29.75 27.08
C GLN A 557 -13.26 -29.10 27.31
N GLY A 558 -12.97 -28.02 26.59
CA GLY A 558 -11.95 -27.04 27.00
C GLY A 558 -10.47 -27.44 26.82
N ALA A 559 -10.17 -28.64 26.31
CA ALA A 559 -8.80 -29.07 26.00
C ALA A 559 -8.67 -29.53 24.54
N CYS A 560 -7.69 -28.97 23.82
CA CYS A 560 -7.38 -29.42 22.46
C CYS A 560 -6.53 -30.70 22.52
N VAL A 561 -7.17 -31.86 22.44
CA VAL A 561 -6.49 -33.17 22.54
C VAL A 561 -5.73 -33.46 21.24
N LYS A 562 -4.42 -33.67 21.34
CA LYS A 562 -3.58 -34.05 20.19
C LYS A 562 -3.76 -35.54 19.87
N PRO A 563 -4.09 -35.92 18.62
CA PRO A 563 -4.22 -37.33 18.24
C PRO A 563 -2.89 -38.08 18.36
N GLU A 564 -2.93 -39.31 18.88
CA GLU A 564 -1.76 -40.17 19.01
C GLU A 564 -1.43 -40.94 17.72
N ASP A 565 -2.40 -41.12 16.82
CA ASP A 565 -2.19 -41.80 15.55
C ASP A 565 -1.48 -40.90 14.52
N VAL A 566 -0.72 -41.53 13.62
CA VAL A 566 0.16 -40.83 12.67
C VAL A 566 -0.63 -39.96 11.66
N VAL A 567 -1.86 -40.36 11.30
CA VAL A 567 -2.67 -39.65 10.30
C VAL A 567 -3.40 -38.49 10.97
N GLY A 568 -4.04 -38.72 12.12
CA GLY A 568 -4.67 -37.69 12.94
C GLY A 568 -3.68 -36.60 13.35
N LYS A 569 -2.46 -36.98 13.76
CA LYS A 569 -1.40 -36.03 14.10
C LYS A 569 -0.98 -35.16 12.91
N ALA A 570 -0.82 -35.73 11.71
CA ALA A 570 -0.47 -34.96 10.51
C ALA A 570 -1.60 -34.03 10.04
N ILE A 571 -2.86 -34.38 10.26
CA ILE A 571 -4.02 -33.52 10.00
C ILE A 571 -4.08 -32.39 11.03
N TRP A 572 -3.92 -32.71 12.32
CA TRP A 572 -3.91 -31.76 13.44
C TRP A 572 -2.78 -30.74 13.29
N GLU A 573 -1.54 -31.17 13.00
CA GLU A 573 -0.40 -30.26 12.80
C GLU A 573 -0.60 -29.33 11.58
N LYS A 574 -1.36 -29.76 10.57
CA LYS A 574 -1.73 -28.94 9.40
C LYS A 574 -2.90 -27.99 9.67
N GLN A 575 -3.77 -28.30 10.62
CA GLN A 575 -4.84 -27.43 11.11
C GLN A 575 -4.29 -26.40 12.11
N ASP A 576 -3.44 -26.81 13.04
CA ASP A 576 -2.73 -25.95 13.99
C ASP A 576 -1.83 -24.92 13.26
N ALA A 577 -1.02 -25.36 12.28
CA ALA A 577 -0.25 -24.41 11.45
C ALA A 577 -1.13 -23.38 10.72
N LYS A 578 -2.35 -23.77 10.27
CA LYS A 578 -3.32 -22.83 9.69
C LYS A 578 -3.92 -21.90 10.74
N ALA A 579 -4.25 -22.40 11.92
CA ALA A 579 -4.78 -21.60 13.03
C ALA A 579 -3.76 -20.57 13.52
N GLN A 580 -2.49 -20.96 13.68
CA GLN A 580 -1.37 -20.07 14.02
C GLN A 580 -1.13 -19.02 12.92
N THR A 581 -1.13 -19.42 11.64
CA THR A 581 -1.00 -18.46 10.52
C THR A 581 -2.16 -17.44 10.52
N TRP A 582 -3.38 -17.90 10.78
CA TRP A 582 -4.57 -17.05 10.88
C TRP A 582 -4.52 -16.12 12.11
N LEU A 583 -4.07 -16.61 13.28
CA LEU A 583 -3.88 -15.81 14.49
C LEU A 583 -2.83 -14.72 14.28
N VAL A 584 -1.66 -15.05 13.74
CA VAL A 584 -0.60 -14.06 13.41
C VAL A 584 -1.13 -13.01 12.41
N THR A 585 -1.88 -13.44 11.40
CA THR A 585 -2.49 -12.51 10.44
C THR A 585 -3.50 -11.59 11.12
N ARG A 586 -4.42 -12.15 11.93
CA ARG A 586 -5.53 -11.39 12.54
C ARG A 586 -5.11 -10.55 13.75
N MET A 587 -4.03 -10.92 14.45
CA MET A 587 -3.38 -10.06 15.43
C MET A 587 -2.73 -8.85 14.76
N SER A 588 -2.20 -8.98 13.54
CA SER A 588 -1.70 -7.82 12.79
C SER A 588 -2.84 -6.90 12.28
N GLU A 589 -4.01 -7.45 11.94
CA GLU A 589 -5.21 -6.67 11.60
C GLU A 589 -5.86 -5.98 12.82
N ASN A 590 -6.01 -6.67 13.96
CA ASN A 590 -6.59 -6.09 15.18
C ASN A 590 -5.68 -5.02 15.81
N ALA A 591 -4.35 -5.17 15.73
CA ALA A 591 -3.41 -4.11 16.11
C ALA A 591 -3.59 -2.84 15.25
N MET A 592 -4.01 -2.99 13.99
CA MET A 592 -4.37 -1.87 13.12
C MET A 592 -5.71 -1.23 13.51
N MET A 593 -6.69 -2.03 13.95
CA MET A 593 -8.02 -1.53 14.30
C MET A 593 -8.06 -0.79 15.66
N GLN A 594 -7.31 -1.24 16.67
CA GLN A 594 -7.24 -0.56 17.97
C GLN A 594 -6.54 0.82 17.93
N ILE A 595 -5.71 1.07 16.92
CA ILE A 595 -5.10 2.40 16.68
C ILE A 595 -6.15 3.41 16.16
N LEU A 596 -7.23 2.94 15.54
CA LEU A 596 -8.27 3.78 14.94
C LEU A 596 -9.44 4.13 15.88
N THR A 597 -9.52 3.53 17.08
CA THR A 597 -10.66 3.72 18.01
C THR A 597 -10.34 4.58 19.24
N CYS A 598 -9.09 4.99 19.46
CA CYS A 598 -8.71 5.86 20.59
C CYS A 598 -8.77 7.36 20.25
N SER A 599 -9.92 7.85 19.76
CA SER A 599 -10.14 9.29 19.55
C SER A 599 -11.59 9.77 19.66
N THR A 600 -12.38 9.29 20.63
CA THR A 600 -13.62 9.95 21.10
C THR A 600 -14.10 9.39 22.44
N SER A 601 -13.61 9.93 23.57
CA SER A 601 -14.31 9.94 24.88
C SER A 601 -13.51 10.69 25.96
N ALA A 602 -13.71 12.01 26.05
CA ALA A 602 -13.45 12.79 27.27
C ALA A 602 -14.25 14.10 27.18
N GLU A 603 -15.23 14.27 28.06
CA GLU A 603 -16.11 15.45 28.11
C GLU A 603 -15.54 16.52 29.05
N MET A 604 -15.18 17.69 28.49
CA MET A 604 -15.37 19.07 29.01
C MET A 604 -14.43 20.07 28.32
#